data_AF-A0A6L7PYZ1-F1
#
_entry.id   AF-A0A6L7PYZ1-F1
#
_cell.length_a   1.000
_cell.length_b   1.000
_cell.length_c   1.000
_cell.angle_alpha   90.00
_cell.angle_beta   90.00
_cell.angle_gamma   90.00
#
_symmetry.space_group_name_H-M   'P 1'
#
loop_
_entity.id
_entity.type
_entity.pdbx_description
1 polymer ?
#
loop_
_entity_poly.entity_id
_entity_poly.type
_entity_poly.pdbx_seq_one_letter_code
_entity_poly.pdbx_strand_id
1 'polypeptide(L)' 'MDAVGFGRGVESYLCMMAVRLLEMRRVLKETGNIYLHCDPTASHYLKMLMDSIFGLRQFRNEISWRRTTTKGDYRQGATN' A
#
# COMPACT_ATOMS: atom_id res chain seq x y z
N MET A 1 -7.74 3.18 31.88
CA MET A 1 -6.57 3.86 31.27
C MET A 1 -5.77 2.72 30.69
N ASP A 2 -6.33 2.13 29.65
CA ASP A 2 -6.08 0.73 29.37
C ASP A 2 -4.87 0.65 28.45
N ALA A 3 -3.95 -0.22 28.84
CA ALA A 3 -2.68 -0.46 28.21
C ALA A 3 -2.81 -0.36 26.69
N VAL A 4 -1.91 0.41 26.07
CA VAL A 4 -1.76 0.52 24.62
C VAL A 4 -1.40 -0.87 24.09
N GLY A 5 -2.40 -1.72 23.97
CA GLY A 5 -2.33 -3.08 23.47
C GLY A 5 -2.09 -2.98 21.98
N PHE A 6 -0.83 -2.91 21.60
CA PHE A 6 -0.42 -2.95 20.21
C PHE A 6 -0.75 -4.36 19.68
N GLY A 7 -1.92 -4.49 19.04
CA GLY A 7 -2.47 -5.76 18.57
C GLY A 7 -1.46 -6.54 17.74
N ARG A 8 -1.39 -7.87 17.91
CA ARG A 8 -0.56 -8.70 17.03
C ARG A 8 -1.26 -8.84 15.67
N GLY A 9 -1.03 -7.90 14.75
CA GLY A 9 -1.68 -7.87 13.43
C GLY A 9 -1.45 -6.58 12.64
N VAL A 10 -2.19 -6.43 11.54
CA VAL A 10 -2.13 -5.28 10.62
C VAL A 10 -2.37 -3.94 11.31
N GLU A 11 -3.28 -3.87 12.30
CA GLU A 11 -3.62 -2.64 13.02
C GLU A 11 -2.40 -1.96 13.63
N SER A 12 -1.51 -2.76 14.18
CA SER A 12 -0.37 -2.25 14.89
C SER A 12 0.69 -1.76 13.89
N TYR A 13 0.93 -2.52 12.83
CA TYR A 13 1.68 -2.03 11.67
C TYR A 13 1.16 -0.68 11.15
N LEU A 14 -0.17 -0.51 11.02
CA LEU A 14 -0.77 0.76 10.60
C LEU A 14 -0.54 1.88 11.60
N CYS A 15 -0.69 1.63 12.91
CA CYS A 15 -0.38 2.62 13.95
C CYS A 15 1.08 3.08 13.87
N MET A 16 2.02 2.14 13.67
CA MET A 16 3.42 2.47 13.44
C MET A 16 3.62 3.30 12.17
N MET A 17 2.95 2.97 11.07
CA MET A 17 3.07 3.74 9.83
C MET A 17 2.43 5.12 9.92
N ALA A 18 1.31 5.26 10.63
CA ALA A 18 0.59 6.53 10.75
C ALA A 18 1.49 7.64 11.29
N VAL A 19 2.22 7.38 12.38
CA VAL A 19 3.13 8.36 12.99
C VAL A 19 4.19 8.84 11.99
N ARG A 20 4.74 7.91 11.19
CA ARG A 20 5.79 8.23 10.21
C ARG A 20 5.24 8.99 9.01
N LEU A 21 4.07 8.59 8.51
CA LEU A 21 3.43 9.26 7.37
C LEU A 21 2.98 10.68 7.72
N LEU A 22 2.57 10.94 8.96
CA LEU A 22 2.28 12.29 9.44
C LEU A 22 3.53 13.19 9.39
N GLU A 23 4.67 12.69 9.88
CA GLU A 23 5.93 13.44 9.80
C GLU A 23 6.39 13.62 8.35
N MET A 24 6.22 12.61 7.50
CA MET A 24 6.51 12.74 6.07
C MET A 24 5.61 13.81 5.42
N ARG A 25 4.33 13.87 5.75
CA ARG A 25 3.41 14.92 5.27
C ARG A 25 3.84 16.32 5.70
N ARG A 26 4.44 16.46 6.90
CA ARG A 26 4.94 17.73 7.43
C ARG A 26 6.18 18.23 6.68
N VAL A 27 7.08 17.33 6.29
CA VAL A 27 8.34 17.70 5.60
C VAL A 27 8.22 17.72 4.08
N LEU A 28 7.19 17.08 3.52
CA LEU A 28 6.96 17.02 2.08
C LEU A 28 6.61 18.41 1.53
N LYS A 29 7.29 18.82 0.46
CA LYS A 29 6.96 20.02 -0.31
C LYS A 29 5.53 19.93 -0.85
N GLU A 30 4.87 21.06 -1.06
CA GLU A 30 3.50 21.11 -1.63
C GLU A 30 3.37 20.39 -2.98
N THR A 31 4.43 20.39 -3.79
CA THR A 31 4.49 19.69 -5.09
C THR A 31 5.17 18.32 -5.00
N GLY A 32 5.54 17.87 -3.80
CA GLY A 32 6.28 16.64 -3.56
C GLY A 32 5.38 15.41 -3.70
N ASN A 33 5.97 14.30 -4.11
CA ASN A 33 5.32 12.99 -4.17
C ASN A 33 6.00 12.03 -3.19
N ILE A 34 5.21 11.12 -2.62
CA ILE A 34 5.68 10.05 -1.76
C ILE A 34 5.28 8.71 -2.38
N TYR A 35 6.22 7.77 -2.43
CA TYR A 35 5.99 6.41 -2.91
C TYR A 35 6.25 5.44 -1.77
N LEU A 36 5.25 4.60 -1.48
CA LEU A 36 5.35 3.58 -0.45
C LEU A 36 5.33 2.20 -1.10
N HIS A 37 6.40 1.44 -0.87
CA HIS A 37 6.41 0.03 -1.22
C HIS A 37 5.74 -0.78 -0.10
N CYS A 38 4.77 -1.61 -0.46
CA CYS A 38 4.08 -2.51 0.47
C CYS A 38 3.73 -3.83 -0.22
N ASP A 39 3.48 -4.84 0.59
CA ASP A 39 2.93 -6.10 0.11
C ASP A 39 1.42 -5.95 -0.25
N PRO A 40 0.88 -6.85 -1.09
CA PRO A 40 -0.53 -6.80 -1.50
C PRO A 40 -1.54 -6.96 -0.36
N THR A 41 -1.15 -7.57 0.76
CA THR A 41 -2.04 -7.78 1.91
C THR A 41 -2.24 -6.49 2.70
N ALA A 42 -1.20 -5.66 2.80
CA ALA A 42 -1.24 -4.37 3.47
C ALA A 42 -1.64 -3.19 2.57
N SER A 43 -1.59 -3.34 1.24
CA SER A 43 -1.74 -2.21 0.29
C SER A 43 -3.06 -1.45 0.45
N HIS A 44 -4.19 -2.16 0.58
CA HIS A 44 -5.50 -1.55 0.76
C HIS A 44 -5.62 -0.77 2.07
N TYR A 45 -5.07 -1.30 3.16
CA TYR A 45 -5.08 -0.63 4.46
C TYR A 45 -4.20 0.62 4.46
N LEU A 46 -3.02 0.53 3.85
CA LEU A 46 -2.11 1.67 3.69
C LEU A 46 -2.70 2.75 2.81
N LYS A 47 -3.42 2.38 1.75
CA LYS A 47 -4.13 3.33 0.89
C LYS A 47 -5.13 4.15 1.69
N MET A 48 -5.96 3.50 2.53
CA MET A 48 -6.91 4.21 3.38
C MET A 48 -6.21 5.16 4.37
N LEU A 49 -5.11 4.70 4.97
CA LEU A 49 -4.31 5.53 5.87
C LEU A 49 -3.72 6.75 5.14
N MET A 50 -3.15 6.55 3.94
CA MET A 50 -2.61 7.64 3.13
C MET A 50 -3.70 8.62 2.71
N ASP A 51 -4.91 8.15 2.39
CA ASP A 51 -6.03 9.03 2.08
C ASP A 51 -6.44 9.91 3.26
N SER A 52 -6.38 9.38 4.48
CA SER A 52 -6.67 10.16 5.68
C SER A 52 -5.62 11.26 5.96
N ILE A 53 -4.36 11.04 5.59
CA ILE A 53 -3.25 11.96 5.88
C ILE A 53 -3.02 12.96 4.74
N PHE A 54 -3.09 12.51 3.48
CA PHE A 54 -2.79 13.31 2.29
C PHE A 54 -4.05 13.79 1.57
N GLY A 55 -5.20 13.17 1.82
CA GLY A 55 -6.48 13.46 1.18
C GLY A 55 -6.80 12.54 0.00
N LEU A 56 -8.09 12.21 -0.16
CA LEU A 56 -8.61 11.27 -1.16
C LEU A 56 -8.24 11.63 -2.62
N ARG A 57 -8.06 12.92 -2.92
CA ARG A 57 -7.73 13.41 -4.28
C ARG A 57 -6.23 13.41 -4.58
N GLN A 58 -5.39 13.05 -3.61
CA GLN A 58 -3.93 13.08 -3.76
C GLN A 58 -3.32 11.75 -4.19
N PHE A 59 -4.11 10.66 -4.18
CA PHE A 59 -3.65 9.40 -4.71
C PHE A 59 -3.39 9.47 -6.22
N ARG A 60 -2.22 8.97 -6.65
CA ARG A 60 -1.79 9.02 -8.05
C ARG A 60 -1.87 7.67 -8.73
N ASN A 61 -1.23 6.65 -8.14
CA ASN A 61 -1.20 5.33 -8.74
C ASN A 61 -0.80 4.24 -7.74
N GLU A 62 -1.09 2.99 -8.09
CA GLU A 62 -0.55 1.79 -7.46
C GLU A 62 0.35 1.07 -8.46
N ILE A 63 1.60 0.81 -8.08
CA ILE A 63 2.57 0.14 -8.95
C ILE A 63 2.69 -1.30 -8.50
N SER A 64 2.15 -2.23 -9.30
CA SER A 64 2.21 -3.67 -9.05
C SER A 64 3.15 -4.36 -10.05
N TRP A 65 4.04 -5.22 -9.55
CA TRP A 65 5.00 -5.94 -10.38
C TRP A 65 4.52 -7.36 -10.70
N ARG A 66 4.46 -7.69 -11.99
CA ARG A 66 4.11 -9.03 -12.45
C ARG A 66 5.24 -10.01 -12.15
N ARG A 67 5.07 -10.87 -11.14
CA ARG A 67 6.08 -11.84 -10.70
C ARG A 67 6.16 -13.12 -11.56
N THR A 68 5.15 -13.40 -12.39
CA THR A 68 5.12 -14.63 -13.19
C THR A 68 4.49 -14.37 -14.57
N THR A 69 5.14 -14.87 -15.63
CA THR A 69 4.54 -14.91 -16.97
C THR A 69 3.52 -16.05 -17.03
N THR A 70 2.41 -15.84 -17.74
CA THR A 70 1.43 -16.91 -17.96
C THR A 70 2.17 -18.04 -18.67
N LYS A 71 2.14 -19.26 -18.11
CA LYS A 71 2.59 -20.44 -18.85
C LYS A 71 1.61 -20.60 -20.01
N GLY A 72 2.01 -20.17 -21.21
CA GLY A 72 1.23 -20.42 -22.41
C GLY A 72 1.24 -21.91 -22.67
N ASP A 73 0.12 -22.58 -22.43
CA ASP A 73 -0.04 -23.97 -22.86
C ASP A 73 -0.38 -23.95 -24.35
N TYR A 74 0.67 -23.98 -25.17
CA TYR A 74 0.60 -23.95 -26.65
C TYR A 74 -0.10 -25.17 -27.27
N ARG A 75 -0.69 -26.05 -26.45
CA ARG A 75 -1.32 -27.31 -26.87
C ARG A 75 -2.86 -27.30 -26.87
N GLN A 76 -3.53 -26.30 -26.29
CA GLN A 76 -5.01 -26.22 -26.27
C GLN A 76 -5.58 -25.44 -27.47
N GLY A 77 -5.39 -25.96 -28.69
CA GLY A 77 -6.02 -25.35 -29.86
C GLY A 77 -5.70 -25.94 -31.23
N ALA A 78 -4.85 -26.97 -31.33
CA ALA A 78 -4.60 -27.67 -32.58
C ALA A 78 -5.14 -29.10 -32.50
N THR A 79 -6.44 -29.25 -32.73
CA THR A 79 -7.04 -30.53 -33.15
C THR A 79 -7.51 -30.36 -34.59
N ASN A 80 -6.94 -31.22 -35.44
CA ASN A 80 -7.23 -31.42 -36.86
C ASN A 80 -8.68 -31.85 -37.10
#